data_AF-A0A1C6K8F7-F1
#
_entry.id   AF-A0A1C6K8F7-F1
#
_cell.length_a   1.000
_cell.length_b   1.000
_cell.length_c   1.000
_cell.angle_alpha   90.00
_cell.angle_beta   90.00
_cell.angle_gamma   90.00
#
_symmetry.space_group_name_H-M   'P 1'
#
loop_
_entity.id
_entity.type
_entity.pdbx_description
1 polymer ?
#
loop_
_entity_poly.entity_id
_entity_poly.type
_entity_poly.pdbx_seq_one_letter_code
_entity_poly.pdbx_strand_id
1 'polypeptide(L)'
;METKSYVCDMYTIVNLLKKVESIVKDYYSGTLVNNRTLGKATLTLCRCYEYHGTKWNIAAGLIDQNLVRVMETKDPYTANILKQHVVLTDSKNNSIDFRHLCATLDGYLKEDSPIPKEWNGWQGDLTTFTNEILAKTNNSNDFDYLISVSKDWLGNPNSSFPKEDINSDIDAENIYRDLLKNSFNISEAFRNYYYNNRNSSRFSIFITALGGRDEAFQTLMEGPSDLIYLGIGDYPGAGKIPTSIQKGAIYGTLADFVLARIDSSIT
;
A
#
# COMPACT_ATOMS: atom_id res chain seq x y z
N MET A 1 -6.80 20.44 -11.08
CA MET A 1 -7.83 19.65 -11.77
C MET A 1 -8.34 18.67 -10.74
N GLU A 2 -9.63 18.65 -10.41
CA GLU A 2 -10.20 17.55 -9.64
C GLU A 2 -10.01 16.26 -10.45
N THR A 3 -9.11 15.40 -9.99
CA THR A 3 -9.02 14.02 -10.47
C THR A 3 -10.33 13.35 -10.09
N LYS A 4 -11.23 13.14 -11.05
CA LYS A 4 -12.45 12.36 -10.80
C LYS A 4 -12.05 10.94 -10.41
N SER A 5 -12.47 10.52 -9.22
CA SER A 5 -12.31 9.14 -8.77
C SER A 5 -13.23 8.21 -9.54
N TYR A 6 -12.72 7.05 -9.96
CA TYR A 6 -13.52 5.94 -10.47
C TYR A 6 -13.84 5.02 -9.28
N VAL A 7 -15.04 5.16 -8.73
CA VAL A 7 -15.50 4.34 -7.59
C VAL A 7 -16.12 3.06 -8.13
N CYS A 8 -15.68 1.91 -7.63
CA CYS A 8 -16.21 0.61 -8.07
C CYS A 8 -16.23 -0.46 -6.98
N ASP A 9 -16.96 -1.53 -7.26
CA ASP A 9 -17.05 -2.70 -6.40
C ASP A 9 -15.96 -3.73 -6.71
N MET A 10 -15.86 -4.74 -5.84
CA MET A 10 -14.88 -5.82 -6.01
C MET A 10 -15.10 -6.65 -7.27
N TYR A 11 -16.35 -6.83 -7.72
CA TYR A 11 -16.63 -7.56 -8.95
C TYR A 11 -15.97 -6.87 -10.16
N THR A 12 -16.07 -5.54 -10.20
CA THR A 12 -15.45 -4.70 -11.23
C THR A 12 -13.92 -4.80 -11.18
N ILE A 13 -13.31 -4.69 -9.98
CA ILE A 13 -11.86 -4.80 -9.80
C ILE A 13 -11.33 -6.18 -10.23
N VAL A 14 -11.96 -7.27 -9.81
CA VAL A 14 -11.53 -8.62 -10.18
C VAL A 14 -11.60 -8.83 -11.69
N ASN A 15 -12.65 -8.33 -12.35
CA ASN A 15 -12.75 -8.42 -13.81
C ASN A 15 -11.74 -7.52 -14.53
N LEU A 16 -11.43 -6.35 -13.98
CA LEU A 16 -10.35 -5.49 -14.47
C LEU A 16 -9.01 -6.23 -14.40
N LEU A 17 -8.67 -6.80 -13.24
CA LEU A 17 -7.44 -7.57 -13.06
C LEU A 17 -7.34 -8.74 -14.03
N LYS A 18 -8.42 -9.50 -14.25
CA LYS A 18 -8.44 -10.60 -15.23
C LYS A 18 -8.11 -10.14 -16.66
N LYS A 19 -8.58 -8.96 -17.06
CA LYS A 19 -8.26 -8.39 -18.38
C LYS A 19 -6.77 -8.03 -18.46
N VAL A 20 -6.24 -7.36 -17.43
CA VAL A 20 -4.81 -7.03 -17.34
C VAL A 20 -3.95 -8.30 -17.37
N GLU A 21 -4.30 -9.32 -16.59
CA GLU A 21 -3.62 -10.61 -16.57
C GLU A 21 -3.64 -11.30 -17.93
N SER A 22 -4.76 -11.22 -18.67
CA SER A 22 -4.84 -11.77 -20.03
C SER A 22 -3.89 -11.07 -20.98
N ILE A 23 -3.78 -9.74 -20.92
CA ILE A 23 -2.86 -8.95 -21.72
C ILE A 23 -1.40 -9.30 -21.40
N VAL A 24 -1.08 -9.45 -20.11
CA VAL A 24 0.25 -9.86 -19.66
C VAL A 24 0.60 -11.27 -20.14
N LYS A 25 -0.33 -12.23 -20.02
CA LYS A 25 -0.13 -13.61 -20.50
C LYS A 25 0.13 -13.65 -22.01
N ASP A 26 -0.63 -12.86 -22.78
CA ASP A 26 -0.40 -12.73 -24.22
C ASP A 26 0.97 -12.12 -24.53
N TYR A 27 1.39 -11.08 -23.80
CA TYR A 27 2.67 -10.41 -24.01
C TYR A 27 3.86 -11.32 -23.77
N TYR A 28 3.79 -12.16 -22.74
CA TYR A 28 4.80 -13.17 -22.43
C TYR A 28 4.58 -14.50 -23.15
N SER A 29 3.62 -14.60 -24.08
CA SER A 29 3.37 -15.84 -24.82
C SER A 29 4.63 -16.28 -25.56
N GLY A 30 4.99 -17.56 -25.45
CA GLY A 30 6.24 -18.09 -26.00
C GLY A 30 7.50 -17.80 -25.17
N THR A 31 7.39 -17.10 -24.03
CA THR A 31 8.48 -16.90 -23.06
C THR A 31 8.24 -17.76 -21.82
N LEU A 32 9.26 -18.46 -21.35
CA LEU A 32 9.18 -19.22 -20.10
C LEU A 32 9.29 -18.27 -18.90
N VAL A 33 8.15 -17.86 -18.35
CA VAL A 33 8.05 -17.03 -17.14
C VAL A 33 7.19 -17.72 -16.08
N ASN A 34 7.52 -17.49 -14.80
CA ASN A 34 6.76 -18.05 -13.68
C ASN A 34 5.57 -17.15 -13.31
N ASN A 35 4.67 -17.67 -12.47
CA ASN A 35 3.47 -16.93 -12.04
C ASN A 35 3.80 -15.64 -11.29
N ARG A 36 4.92 -15.58 -10.56
CA ARG A 36 5.36 -14.36 -9.86
C ARG A 36 5.72 -13.25 -10.85
N THR A 37 6.45 -13.55 -11.93
CA THR A 37 6.76 -12.59 -13.00
C THR A 37 5.49 -12.08 -13.67
N LEU A 38 4.53 -12.96 -13.97
CA LEU A 38 3.23 -12.56 -14.53
C LEU A 38 2.44 -11.68 -13.54
N GLY A 39 2.46 -12.01 -12.26
CA GLY A 39 1.82 -11.23 -11.20
C GLY A 39 2.44 -9.84 -11.06
N LYS A 40 3.77 -9.74 -11.03
CA LYS A 40 4.50 -8.47 -11.04
C LYS A 40 4.15 -7.62 -12.25
N ALA A 41 4.19 -8.18 -13.46
CA ALA A 41 3.83 -7.45 -14.68
C ALA A 41 2.38 -6.94 -14.66
N THR A 42 1.46 -7.73 -14.09
CA THR A 42 0.05 -7.33 -13.86
C THR A 42 -0.05 -6.13 -12.93
N LEU A 43 0.64 -6.17 -11.78
CA LEU A 43 0.64 -5.07 -10.81
C LEU A 43 1.37 -3.83 -11.33
N THR A 44 2.46 -4.01 -12.07
CA THR A 44 3.18 -2.93 -12.77
C THR A 44 2.23 -2.16 -13.70
N LEU A 45 1.40 -2.85 -14.50
CA LEU A 45 0.38 -2.19 -15.34
C LEU A 45 -0.68 -1.45 -14.52
N CYS A 46 -1.04 -1.95 -13.34
CA CYS A 46 -2.01 -1.28 -12.47
C CYS A 46 -1.45 0.01 -11.85
N ARG A 47 -0.16 0.05 -11.51
CA ARG A 47 0.47 1.20 -10.83
C ARG A 47 1.11 2.25 -11.75
N CYS A 48 1.38 1.91 -13.02
CA CYS A 48 2.34 2.63 -13.87
C CYS A 48 2.00 4.10 -14.16
N TYR A 49 0.76 4.53 -13.98
CA TYR A 49 0.31 5.89 -14.31
C TYR A 49 0.51 6.91 -13.18
N GLU A 50 0.89 6.49 -11.97
CA GLU A 50 1.14 7.40 -10.83
C GLU A 50 2.36 6.98 -10.01
N TYR A 51 2.48 5.69 -9.70
CA TYR A 51 3.57 5.14 -8.91
C TYR A 51 4.75 4.76 -9.80
N HIS A 52 5.40 5.78 -10.35
CA HIS A 52 6.56 5.69 -11.25
C HIS A 52 7.71 6.63 -10.87
N GLY A 53 8.84 6.56 -11.57
CA GLY A 53 10.02 7.40 -11.33
C GLY A 53 11.03 6.77 -10.38
N THR A 54 12.08 7.51 -10.01
CA THR A 54 13.29 6.97 -9.36
C THR A 54 12.98 6.19 -8.08
N LYS A 55 12.14 6.72 -7.19
CA LYS A 55 11.75 6.04 -5.94
C LYS A 55 11.09 4.68 -6.24
N TRP A 56 10.12 4.64 -7.15
CA TRP A 56 9.42 3.40 -7.53
C TRP A 56 10.26 2.43 -8.37
N ASN A 57 11.24 2.93 -9.12
CA ASN A 57 12.19 2.08 -9.82
C ASN A 57 13.06 1.29 -8.82
N ILE A 58 13.47 1.94 -7.73
CA ILE A 58 14.19 1.29 -6.62
C ILE A 58 13.26 0.30 -5.91
N ALA A 59 12.03 0.73 -5.59
CA ALA A 59 11.12 -0.01 -4.71
C ALA A 59 10.45 -1.21 -5.40
N ALA A 60 9.90 -1.02 -6.60
CA ALA A 60 9.11 -2.04 -7.32
C ALA A 60 9.73 -2.48 -8.67
N GLY A 61 10.61 -1.66 -9.25
CA GLY A 61 11.30 -1.93 -10.52
C GLY A 61 10.82 -1.03 -11.66
N LEU A 62 11.57 -1.07 -12.77
CA LEU A 62 11.28 -0.28 -13.98
C LEU A 62 9.95 -0.71 -14.61
N ILE A 63 9.21 0.27 -15.13
CA ILE A 63 7.99 0.02 -15.92
C ILE A 63 8.39 -0.37 -17.34
N ASP A 64 7.93 -1.54 -17.80
CA ASP A 64 8.05 -1.94 -19.20
C ASP A 64 7.09 -1.12 -20.07
N GLN A 65 7.64 -0.12 -20.76
CA GLN A 65 6.87 0.78 -21.64
C GLN A 65 6.28 0.06 -22.86
N ASN A 66 6.85 -1.07 -23.30
CA ASN A 66 6.26 -1.85 -24.39
C ASN A 66 5.00 -2.57 -23.91
N LEU A 67 5.03 -3.17 -22.73
CA LEU A 67 3.85 -3.79 -22.12
C LEU A 67 2.73 -2.77 -21.88
N VAL A 68 3.06 -1.56 -21.39
CA VAL A 68 2.07 -0.46 -21.25
C VAL A 68 1.44 -0.13 -22.61
N ARG A 69 2.24 0.03 -23.67
CA ARG A 69 1.73 0.31 -25.02
C ARG A 69 0.83 -0.80 -25.55
N VAL A 70 1.17 -2.06 -25.27
CA VAL A 70 0.33 -3.22 -25.65
C VAL A 70 -1.02 -3.16 -24.93
N MET A 71 -1.05 -2.83 -23.63
CA MET A 71 -2.30 -2.65 -22.89
C MET A 71 -3.15 -1.52 -23.48
N GLU A 72 -2.56 -0.36 -23.73
CA GLU A 72 -3.28 0.80 -24.29
C GLU A 72 -3.83 0.54 -25.70
N THR A 73 -3.17 -0.34 -26.47
CA THR A 73 -3.61 -0.71 -27.82
C THR A 73 -4.67 -1.80 -27.81
N LYS A 74 -4.48 -2.86 -27.01
CA LYS A 74 -5.40 -4.02 -26.98
C LYS A 74 -6.68 -3.75 -26.17
N ASP A 75 -6.58 -2.99 -25.08
CA ASP A 75 -7.72 -2.67 -24.21
C ASP A 75 -7.66 -1.22 -23.71
N PRO A 76 -7.93 -0.24 -24.60
CA PRO A 76 -7.90 1.18 -24.25
C PRO A 76 -8.91 1.54 -23.15
N TYR A 77 -10.01 0.79 -23.02
CA TYR A 77 -11.02 1.01 -21.99
C TYR A 77 -10.45 0.72 -20.60
N THR A 78 -9.86 -0.47 -20.42
CA THR A 78 -9.22 -0.83 -19.13
C THR A 78 -8.04 0.10 -18.83
N ALA A 79 -7.22 0.45 -19.83
CA ALA A 79 -6.15 1.41 -19.64
C ALA A 79 -6.66 2.80 -19.18
N ASN A 80 -7.79 3.27 -19.71
CA ASN A 80 -8.39 4.54 -19.31
C ASN A 80 -8.96 4.52 -17.88
N ILE A 81 -9.45 3.37 -17.41
CA ILE A 81 -9.80 3.20 -15.98
C ILE A 81 -8.53 3.26 -15.13
N LEU A 82 -7.50 2.51 -15.51
CA LEU A 82 -6.23 2.47 -14.77
C LEU A 82 -5.51 3.81 -14.73
N LYS A 83 -5.81 4.77 -15.62
CA LYS A 83 -5.31 6.16 -15.58
C LYS A 83 -6.03 7.05 -14.56
N GLN A 84 -7.23 6.68 -14.13
CA GLN A 84 -7.98 7.40 -13.09
C GLN A 84 -7.57 6.94 -11.69
N HIS A 85 -7.84 7.76 -10.67
CA HIS A 85 -7.74 7.31 -9.28
C HIS A 85 -8.90 6.35 -9.00
N VAL A 86 -8.60 5.07 -8.81
CA VAL A 86 -9.58 4.00 -8.68
C VAL A 86 -9.80 3.70 -7.20
N VAL A 87 -11.01 3.95 -6.72
CA VAL A 87 -11.39 3.68 -5.34
C VAL A 87 -12.27 2.44 -5.31
N LEU A 88 -11.78 1.42 -4.63
CA LEU A 88 -12.57 0.25 -4.31
C LEU A 88 -13.39 0.52 -3.05
N THR A 89 -14.69 0.24 -3.09
CA THR A 89 -15.53 0.20 -1.89
C THR A 89 -15.78 -1.26 -1.50
N ASP A 90 -15.45 -1.61 -0.26
CA ASP A 90 -15.68 -2.96 0.27
C ASP A 90 -17.12 -3.17 0.80
N SER A 91 -17.43 -4.39 1.22
CA SER A 91 -18.73 -4.78 1.79
C SER A 91 -19.11 -4.05 3.10
N LYS A 92 -18.19 -3.29 3.68
CA LYS A 92 -18.35 -2.52 4.92
C LYS A 92 -18.26 -1.01 4.68
N ASN A 93 -18.36 -0.57 3.41
CA ASN A 93 -18.22 0.83 2.99
C ASN A 93 -16.86 1.45 3.36
N ASN A 94 -15.81 0.65 3.53
CA ASN A 94 -14.45 1.16 3.57
C ASN A 94 -13.97 1.45 2.15
N SER A 95 -13.24 2.55 2.00
CA SER A 95 -12.55 2.92 0.77
C SER A 95 -11.12 2.37 0.79
N ILE A 96 -10.67 1.92 -0.36
CA ILE A 96 -9.34 1.36 -0.64
C ILE A 96 -8.85 1.98 -1.95
N ASP A 97 -7.68 2.60 -1.94
CA ASP A 97 -7.01 3.06 -3.15
C ASP A 97 -6.44 1.82 -3.86
N PHE A 98 -7.12 1.43 -4.94
CA PHE A 98 -6.74 0.25 -5.70
C PHE A 98 -5.33 0.38 -6.28
N ARG A 99 -4.95 1.59 -6.70
CA ARG A 99 -3.65 1.82 -7.33
C ARG A 99 -2.53 1.79 -6.29
N HIS A 100 -2.75 2.42 -5.13
CA HIS A 100 -1.86 2.33 -3.98
C HIS A 100 -1.64 0.87 -3.59
N LEU A 101 -2.73 0.11 -3.36
CA LEU A 101 -2.68 -1.31 -3.01
C LEU A 101 -1.87 -2.13 -4.04
N CYS A 102 -2.08 -1.89 -5.34
CA CYS A 102 -1.31 -2.57 -6.38
C CYS A 102 0.17 -2.17 -6.38
N ALA A 103 0.49 -0.92 -6.08
CA ALA A 103 1.88 -0.45 -5.99
C ALA A 103 2.61 -1.09 -4.81
N THR A 104 1.96 -1.16 -3.64
CA THR A 104 2.46 -1.84 -2.44
C THR A 104 2.72 -3.32 -2.72
N LEU A 105 1.77 -4.02 -3.36
CA LEU A 105 1.93 -5.42 -3.74
C LEU A 105 3.07 -5.66 -4.74
N ASP A 106 3.24 -4.79 -5.75
CA ASP A 106 4.33 -4.93 -6.74
C ASP A 106 5.70 -4.81 -6.06
N GLY A 107 5.80 -3.84 -5.14
CA GLY A 107 6.95 -3.68 -4.26
C GLY A 107 7.23 -4.91 -3.41
N TYR A 108 6.21 -5.48 -2.77
CA TYR A 108 6.35 -6.68 -1.93
C TYR A 108 6.78 -7.92 -2.72
N LEU A 109 6.40 -8.01 -4.00
CA LEU A 109 6.82 -9.09 -4.89
C LEU A 109 8.23 -8.90 -5.47
N LYS A 110 8.90 -7.77 -5.21
CA LYS A 110 10.30 -7.56 -5.61
C LYS A 110 11.26 -8.24 -4.63
N GLU A 111 11.84 -9.36 -5.04
CA GLU A 111 12.77 -10.15 -4.19
C GLU A 111 14.14 -9.49 -4.01
N ASP A 112 14.58 -8.70 -4.99
CA ASP A 112 15.88 -8.02 -5.04
C ASP A 112 15.80 -6.53 -4.65
N SER A 113 14.75 -6.15 -3.91
CA SER A 113 14.62 -4.78 -3.41
C SER A 113 15.74 -4.46 -2.41
N PRO A 114 16.46 -3.34 -2.56
CA PRO A 114 17.46 -2.90 -1.59
C PRO A 114 16.83 -2.31 -0.31
N ILE A 115 15.51 -2.14 -0.29
CA ILE A 115 14.74 -1.68 0.87
C ILE A 115 13.78 -2.79 1.35
N PRO A 116 13.50 -2.88 2.67
CA PRO A 116 12.49 -3.78 3.21
C PRO A 116 11.15 -3.58 2.53
N LYS A 117 10.39 -4.66 2.34
CA LYS A 117 9.17 -4.62 1.56
C LYS A 117 8.19 -3.57 2.08
N GLU A 118 8.06 -3.44 3.40
CA GLU A 118 7.11 -2.58 4.13
C GLU A 118 7.23 -1.09 3.75
N TRP A 119 8.39 -0.66 3.24
CA TRP A 119 8.60 0.69 2.72
C TRP A 119 7.82 1.00 1.44
N ASN A 120 7.36 -0.04 0.74
CA ASN A 120 6.47 0.12 -0.40
C ASN A 120 5.01 0.41 0.02
N GLY A 121 4.72 0.35 1.33
CA GLY A 121 3.40 0.62 1.90
C GLY A 121 3.51 1.34 3.24
N TRP A 122 2.96 0.75 4.30
CA TRP A 122 2.72 1.42 5.59
C TRP A 122 3.93 2.11 6.23
N GLN A 123 5.17 1.61 6.03
CA GLN A 123 6.35 2.31 6.56
C GLN A 123 6.72 3.56 5.75
N GLY A 124 6.51 3.52 4.43
CA GLY A 124 6.70 4.66 3.53
C GLY A 124 5.66 5.75 3.78
N ASP A 125 4.40 5.36 3.99
CA ASP A 125 3.32 6.30 4.31
C ASP A 125 3.47 6.87 5.73
N LEU A 126 3.84 6.05 6.71
CA LEU A 126 4.17 6.53 8.06
C LEU A 126 5.35 7.51 8.04
N THR A 127 6.33 7.30 7.16
CA THR A 127 7.45 8.24 6.96
C THR A 127 6.94 9.59 6.44
N THR A 128 6.12 9.58 5.39
CA THR A 128 5.53 10.80 4.82
C THR A 128 4.65 11.52 5.84
N PHE A 129 3.84 10.76 6.60
CA PHE A 129 3.02 11.26 7.69
C PHE A 129 3.84 11.89 8.81
N THR A 130 4.94 11.26 9.18
CA THR A 130 5.87 11.81 10.18
C THR A 130 6.40 13.17 9.73
N ASN A 131 6.80 13.29 8.46
CA ASN A 131 7.25 14.57 7.89
C ASN A 131 6.14 15.63 7.96
N GLU A 132 4.91 15.24 7.65
CA GLU A 132 3.73 16.12 7.73
C GLU A 132 3.48 16.61 9.18
N ILE A 133 3.47 15.71 10.16
CA ILE A 133 3.21 16.05 11.56
C ILE A 133 4.33 16.95 12.12
N LEU A 134 5.59 16.66 11.80
CA LEU A 134 6.71 17.50 12.23
C LEU A 134 6.65 18.88 11.60
N ALA A 135 6.23 19.01 10.34
CA ALA A 135 6.01 20.31 9.73
C ALA A 135 4.89 21.10 10.43
N LYS A 136 3.74 20.46 10.71
CA LYS A 136 2.59 21.11 11.38
C LYS A 136 2.88 21.50 12.83
N THR A 137 3.71 20.73 13.52
CA THR A 137 4.07 20.97 14.92
C THR A 137 5.33 21.82 15.08
N ASN A 138 5.88 22.35 13.98
CA ASN A 138 7.13 23.10 13.96
C ASN A 138 8.28 22.34 14.66
N ASN A 139 8.40 21.05 14.35
CA ASN A 139 9.40 20.12 14.89
C ASN A 139 9.37 20.02 16.43
N SER A 140 8.17 20.03 17.02
CA SER A 140 8.02 19.88 18.47
C SER A 140 8.63 18.55 18.97
N ASN A 141 9.08 18.55 20.23
CA ASN A 141 9.41 17.36 21.01
C ASN A 141 8.50 17.21 22.25
N ASP A 142 7.37 17.91 22.26
CA ASP A 142 6.33 17.70 23.26
C ASP A 142 5.52 16.45 22.87
N PHE A 143 5.69 15.38 23.65
CA PHE A 143 5.10 14.07 23.36
C PHE A 143 3.57 14.10 23.30
N ASP A 144 2.91 14.76 24.26
CA ASP A 144 1.45 14.80 24.34
C ASP A 144 0.87 15.66 23.22
N TYR A 145 1.53 16.78 22.90
CA TYR A 145 1.14 17.61 21.76
C TYR A 145 1.27 16.85 20.43
N LEU A 146 2.38 16.12 20.24
CA LEU A 146 2.58 15.29 19.04
C LEU A 146 1.52 14.20 18.91
N ILE A 147 1.16 13.51 20.00
CA ILE A 147 0.06 12.53 20.00
C ILE A 147 -1.26 13.19 19.60
N SER A 148 -1.58 14.34 20.18
CA SER A 148 -2.83 15.05 19.89
C SER A 148 -2.94 15.36 18.40
N VAL A 149 -1.91 15.98 17.82
CA VAL A 149 -1.91 16.34 16.39
C VAL A 149 -1.89 15.10 15.50
N SER A 150 -1.15 14.06 15.89
CA SER A 150 -1.12 12.79 15.13
C SER A 150 -2.49 12.13 15.10
N LYS A 151 -3.24 12.12 16.21
CA LYS A 151 -4.59 11.54 16.27
C LYS A 151 -5.60 12.29 15.40
N ASP A 152 -5.46 13.60 15.29
CA ASP A 152 -6.36 14.43 14.47
C ASP A 152 -6.14 14.23 12.95
N TRP A 153 -4.91 13.89 12.56
CA TRP A 153 -4.50 13.79 11.15
C TRP A 153 -4.38 12.35 10.65
N LEU A 154 -4.07 11.36 11.49
CA LEU A 154 -3.96 9.97 11.05
C LEU A 154 -5.32 9.45 10.57
N GLY A 155 -5.36 8.98 9.32
CA GLY A 155 -6.60 8.53 8.70
C GLY A 155 -7.51 9.66 8.17
N ASN A 156 -7.14 10.93 8.36
CA ASN A 156 -7.88 12.07 7.81
C ASN A 156 -7.74 12.11 6.27
N PRO A 157 -8.83 12.33 5.50
CA PRO A 157 -8.75 12.38 4.03
C PRO A 157 -7.80 13.45 3.46
N ASN A 158 -7.45 14.47 4.24
CA ASN A 158 -6.53 15.54 3.84
C ASN A 158 -5.10 15.34 4.37
N SER A 159 -4.81 14.25 5.09
CA SER A 159 -3.45 13.94 5.52
C SER A 159 -2.70 13.17 4.45
N SER A 160 -1.39 13.04 4.64
CA SER A 160 -0.56 12.17 3.79
C SER A 160 -0.66 10.69 4.15
N PHE A 161 -1.50 10.31 5.13
CA PHE A 161 -1.78 8.91 5.44
C PHE A 161 -3.27 8.74 5.77
N PRO A 162 -4.14 8.93 4.75
CA PRO A 162 -5.58 8.83 4.90
C PRO A 162 -6.02 7.40 5.19
N LYS A 163 -7.26 7.24 5.68
CA LYS A 163 -7.79 5.91 6.03
C LYS A 163 -7.81 4.96 4.84
N GLU A 164 -7.99 5.52 3.64
CA GLU A 164 -7.97 4.78 2.38
C GLU A 164 -6.62 4.09 2.11
N ASP A 165 -5.50 4.77 2.37
CA ASP A 165 -4.16 4.20 2.20
C ASP A 165 -3.83 3.22 3.32
N ILE A 166 -4.19 3.52 4.58
CA ILE A 166 -4.06 2.57 5.70
C ILE A 166 -4.77 1.24 5.39
N ASN A 167 -5.97 1.33 4.83
CA ASN A 167 -6.73 0.16 4.40
C ASN A 167 -6.03 -0.59 3.26
N SER A 168 -5.48 0.15 2.29
CA SER A 168 -4.77 -0.39 1.12
C SER A 168 -3.51 -1.14 1.51
N ASP A 169 -2.71 -0.58 2.41
CA ASP A 169 -1.49 -1.19 2.93
C ASP A 169 -1.73 -2.48 3.70
N ILE A 170 -2.75 -2.46 4.57
CA ILE A 170 -3.15 -3.62 5.37
C ILE A 170 -3.68 -4.73 4.46
N ASP A 171 -4.52 -4.37 3.48
CA ASP A 171 -5.08 -5.32 2.53
C ASP A 171 -3.96 -5.89 1.62
N ALA A 172 -2.98 -5.07 1.22
CA ALA A 172 -1.79 -5.52 0.48
C ALA A 172 -0.96 -6.54 1.27
N GLU A 173 -0.66 -6.30 2.56
CA GLU A 173 0.05 -7.27 3.40
C GLU A 173 -0.70 -8.59 3.51
N ASN A 174 -2.02 -8.52 3.70
CA ASN A 174 -2.88 -9.69 3.82
C ASN A 174 -2.93 -10.50 2.51
N ILE A 175 -3.09 -9.83 1.36
CA ILE A 175 -3.11 -10.45 0.03
C ILE A 175 -1.73 -11.02 -0.33
N TYR A 176 -0.65 -10.31 -0.02
CA TYR A 176 0.72 -10.78 -0.27
C TYR A 176 1.00 -12.12 0.42
N ARG A 177 0.52 -12.29 1.66
CA ARG A 177 0.68 -13.55 2.39
C ARG A 177 -0.09 -14.70 1.77
N ASP A 178 -1.23 -14.44 1.14
CA ASP A 178 -1.94 -15.44 0.37
C ASP A 178 -1.15 -15.82 -0.89
N LEU A 179 -0.56 -14.84 -1.58
CA LEU A 179 0.29 -15.07 -2.76
C LEU A 179 1.54 -15.89 -2.43
N LEU A 180 2.10 -15.77 -1.22
CA LEU A 180 3.24 -16.59 -0.78
C LEU A 180 2.85 -18.05 -0.49
N LYS A 181 1.61 -18.29 -0.06
CA LYS A 181 1.14 -19.62 0.37
C LYS A 181 0.43 -20.39 -0.74
N ASN A 182 -0.02 -19.70 -1.78
CA ASN A 182 -0.86 -20.27 -2.83
C ASN A 182 -0.30 -19.90 -4.20
N SER A 183 -0.57 -20.73 -5.21
CA SER A 183 -0.20 -20.45 -6.61
C SER A 183 -1.20 -19.54 -7.33
N PHE A 184 -1.76 -18.56 -6.61
CA PHE A 184 -2.76 -17.64 -7.17
C PHE A 184 -2.16 -16.68 -8.20
N ASN A 185 -2.95 -16.34 -9.21
CA ASN A 185 -2.75 -15.07 -9.91
C ASN A 185 -3.32 -13.89 -9.08
N ILE A 186 -3.11 -12.67 -9.52
CA ILE A 186 -3.49 -11.46 -8.75
C ILE A 186 -5.01 -11.39 -8.60
N SER A 187 -5.76 -11.65 -9.66
CA SER A 187 -7.23 -11.60 -9.62
C SER A 187 -7.81 -12.69 -8.70
N GLU A 188 -7.21 -13.87 -8.64
CA GLU A 188 -7.55 -14.94 -7.70
C GLU A 188 -7.25 -14.56 -6.26
N ALA A 189 -6.11 -13.92 -5.99
CA ALA A 189 -5.76 -13.48 -4.63
C ALA A 189 -6.73 -12.38 -4.13
N PHE A 190 -7.09 -11.42 -4.97
CA PHE A 190 -8.11 -10.41 -4.65
C PHE A 190 -9.48 -11.06 -4.40
N ARG A 191 -9.89 -11.97 -5.29
CA ARG A 191 -11.13 -12.71 -5.11
C ARG A 191 -11.13 -13.49 -3.80
N ASN A 192 -10.05 -14.21 -3.50
CA ASN A 192 -9.92 -14.97 -2.26
C ASN A 192 -10.02 -14.09 -1.02
N TYR A 193 -9.41 -12.90 -1.05
CA TYR A 193 -9.43 -11.99 0.09
C TYR A 193 -10.81 -11.35 0.29
N TYR A 194 -11.35 -10.70 -0.75
CA TYR A 194 -12.56 -9.89 -0.62
C TYR A 194 -13.86 -10.72 -0.70
N TYR A 195 -13.93 -11.80 -1.49
CA TYR A 195 -15.18 -12.59 -1.59
C TYR A 195 -15.39 -13.51 -0.38
N ASN A 196 -14.31 -13.89 0.31
CA ASN A 196 -14.41 -14.61 1.57
C ASN A 196 -14.56 -13.65 2.76
N ASN A 197 -14.87 -12.38 2.51
CA ASN A 197 -15.12 -11.34 3.52
C ASN A 197 -13.97 -11.15 4.53
N ARG A 198 -12.72 -11.48 4.15
CA ARG A 198 -11.56 -11.36 5.04
C ARG A 198 -11.18 -9.91 5.32
N ASN A 199 -11.51 -9.00 4.41
CA ASN A 199 -11.43 -7.55 4.58
C ASN A 199 -12.21 -7.03 5.81
N SER A 200 -13.25 -7.76 6.25
CA SER A 200 -13.99 -7.41 7.49
C SER A 200 -13.18 -7.62 8.77
N SER A 201 -12.12 -8.43 8.70
CA SER A 201 -11.19 -8.70 9.80
C SER A 201 -9.76 -8.25 9.45
N ARG A 202 -9.61 -7.28 8.53
CA ARG A 202 -8.31 -6.88 7.96
C ARG A 202 -7.24 -6.57 9.01
N PHE A 203 -7.62 -5.83 10.06
CA PHE A 203 -6.72 -5.42 11.15
C PHE A 203 -6.32 -6.64 11.99
N SER A 204 -7.26 -7.52 12.32
CA SER A 204 -6.99 -8.75 13.07
C SER A 204 -6.08 -9.71 12.29
N ILE A 205 -6.28 -9.84 10.97
CA ILE A 205 -5.42 -10.67 10.11
C ILE A 205 -4.03 -10.07 10.04
N PHE A 206 -3.91 -8.76 9.84
CA PHE A 206 -2.64 -8.04 9.78
C PHE A 206 -1.83 -8.17 11.07
N ILE A 207 -2.46 -7.96 12.22
CA ILE A 207 -1.82 -8.08 13.54
C ILE A 207 -1.40 -9.52 13.82
N THR A 208 -2.23 -10.51 13.47
CA THR A 208 -1.84 -11.93 13.53
C THR A 208 -0.62 -12.20 12.65
N ALA A 209 -0.58 -11.60 11.46
CA ALA A 209 0.52 -11.72 10.52
C ALA A 209 1.85 -11.12 11.05
N LEU A 210 1.77 -10.10 11.90
CA LEU A 210 2.92 -9.50 12.58
C LEU A 210 3.35 -10.25 13.85
N GLY A 211 2.71 -11.36 14.19
CA GLY A 211 3.10 -12.23 15.31
C GLY A 211 2.12 -12.25 16.48
N GLY A 212 1.10 -11.40 16.48
CA GLY A 212 0.21 -11.20 17.64
C GLY A 212 0.23 -9.75 18.10
N ARG A 213 -0.55 -9.41 19.13
CA ARG A 213 -0.71 -8.02 19.56
C ARG A 213 0.60 -7.40 20.05
N ASP A 214 1.37 -8.14 20.84
CA ASP A 214 2.59 -7.64 21.47
C ASP A 214 3.70 -7.43 20.42
N GLU A 215 3.94 -8.45 19.58
CA GLU A 215 4.91 -8.39 18.48
C GLU A 215 4.54 -7.35 17.43
N ALA A 216 3.24 -7.22 17.12
CA ALA A 216 2.76 -6.18 16.22
C ALA A 216 2.96 -4.77 16.79
N PHE A 217 2.69 -4.57 18.09
CA PHE A 217 2.94 -3.28 18.73
C PHE A 217 4.43 -2.91 18.63
N GLN A 218 5.33 -3.84 18.93
CA GLN A 218 6.77 -3.60 18.79
C GLN A 218 7.15 -3.28 17.34
N THR A 219 6.65 -4.05 16.37
CA THR A 219 6.93 -3.83 14.94
C THR A 219 6.46 -2.45 14.47
N LEU A 220 5.26 -2.03 14.87
CA LEU A 220 4.70 -0.73 14.51
C LEU A 220 5.46 0.42 15.21
N MET A 221 5.91 0.21 16.44
CA MET A 221 6.73 1.16 17.21
C MET A 221 8.17 1.29 16.69
N GLU A 222 8.75 0.22 16.15
CA GLU A 222 10.04 0.27 15.46
C GLU A 222 9.93 1.14 14.20
N GLY A 223 8.86 0.95 13.43
CA GLY A 223 8.54 1.77 12.27
C GLY A 223 9.63 1.77 11.19
N PRO A 224 9.70 2.82 10.35
CA PRO A 224 10.69 2.94 9.28
C PRO A 224 12.12 3.11 9.83
N SER A 225 13.07 2.36 9.25
CA SER A 225 14.51 2.44 9.58
C SER A 225 15.17 3.76 9.15
N ASP A 226 15.95 4.34 10.07
CA ASP A 226 16.74 5.57 9.87
C ASP A 226 17.74 5.50 8.72
N LEU A 227 18.24 4.31 8.41
CA LEU A 227 19.20 4.12 7.33
C LEU A 227 18.59 4.40 5.95
N ILE A 228 17.28 4.20 5.82
CA ILE A 228 16.59 4.40 4.55
C ILE A 228 16.26 5.89 4.38
N TYR A 229 15.91 6.61 5.45
CA TYR A 229 15.85 8.09 5.43
C TYR A 229 17.14 8.70 4.86
N LEU A 230 18.31 8.18 5.27
CA LEU A 230 19.61 8.61 4.78
C LEU A 230 19.86 8.22 3.31
N GLY A 231 19.36 7.06 2.87
CA GLY A 231 19.57 6.52 1.53
C GLY A 231 18.66 7.11 0.44
N ILE A 232 17.42 7.49 0.78
CA ILE A 232 16.45 8.07 -0.19
C ILE A 232 16.46 9.61 -0.22
N GLY A 233 17.21 10.25 0.68
CA GLY A 233 17.35 11.72 0.75
C GLY A 233 16.07 12.45 1.13
N ASP A 234 15.07 11.75 1.65
CA ASP A 234 13.76 12.29 2.04
C ASP A 234 13.74 12.49 3.55
N TYR A 235 14.33 13.59 3.98
CA TYR A 235 14.47 13.91 5.39
C TYR A 235 13.21 14.61 5.93
N PRO A 236 12.66 14.17 7.07
CA PRO A 236 11.69 14.96 7.83
C PRO A 236 12.25 16.33 8.18
N GLY A 237 11.32 17.28 8.31
CA GLY A 237 11.48 18.57 9.01
C GLY A 237 12.92 19.06 9.18
N ALA A 238 13.35 19.91 8.25
CA ALA A 238 14.67 20.57 8.28
C ALA A 238 15.90 19.65 8.14
N GLY A 239 15.76 18.46 7.56
CA GLY A 239 16.93 17.64 7.20
C GLY A 239 17.42 16.73 8.32
N LYS A 240 16.56 16.33 9.26
CA LYS A 240 16.95 15.54 10.45
C LYS A 240 16.09 14.30 10.61
N ILE A 241 16.73 13.24 11.10
CA ILE A 241 16.05 12.01 11.54
C ILE A 241 15.15 12.35 12.73
N PRO A 242 13.90 11.83 12.81
CA PRO A 242 13.01 12.12 13.92
C PRO A 242 13.60 11.61 15.26
N THR A 243 13.40 12.37 16.33
CA THR A 243 13.87 11.97 17.67
C THR A 243 13.10 10.75 18.18
N SER A 244 13.63 10.07 19.21
CA SER A 244 12.90 8.96 19.85
C SER A 244 11.54 9.39 20.43
N ILE A 245 11.42 10.64 20.89
CA ILE A 245 10.15 11.21 21.38
C ILE A 245 9.15 11.36 20.22
N GLN A 246 9.62 11.91 19.09
CA GLN A 246 8.79 12.10 17.89
C GLN A 246 8.31 10.76 17.32
N LYS A 247 9.23 9.79 17.18
CA LYS A 247 8.90 8.44 16.74
C LYS A 247 7.92 7.78 17.70
N GLY A 248 8.21 7.81 19.00
CA GLY A 248 7.34 7.21 20.01
C GLY A 248 5.91 7.73 19.97
N ALA A 249 5.73 9.05 19.79
CA ALA A 249 4.41 9.66 19.70
C ALA A 249 3.68 9.31 18.39
N ILE A 250 4.36 9.48 17.25
CA ILE A 250 3.73 9.35 15.93
C ILE A 250 3.51 7.87 15.57
N TYR A 251 4.53 7.02 15.76
CA TYR A 251 4.45 5.60 15.44
C TYR A 251 3.52 4.88 16.43
N GLY A 252 3.57 5.28 17.70
CA GLY A 252 2.62 4.80 18.73
C GLY A 252 1.19 5.15 18.41
N THR A 253 0.93 6.32 17.81
CA THR A 253 -0.42 6.69 17.35
C THR A 253 -0.93 5.74 16.24
N LEU A 254 -0.07 5.31 15.32
CA LEU A 254 -0.44 4.27 14.33
C LEU A 254 -0.70 2.93 15.01
N ALA A 255 0.16 2.51 15.94
CA ALA A 255 0.01 1.25 16.67
C ALA A 255 -1.34 1.20 17.40
N ASP A 256 -1.67 2.25 18.16
CA ASP A 256 -2.96 2.41 18.84
C ASP A 256 -4.13 2.41 17.86
N PHE A 257 -4.01 3.13 16.73
CA PHE A 257 -5.05 3.19 15.70
C PHE A 257 -5.38 1.81 15.13
N VAL A 258 -4.36 1.01 14.82
CA VAL A 258 -4.52 -0.35 14.25
C VAL A 258 -5.09 -1.29 15.32
N LEU A 259 -4.54 -1.28 16.53
CA LEU A 259 -4.97 -2.17 17.62
C LEU A 259 -6.41 -1.90 18.07
N ALA A 260 -6.81 -0.63 18.19
CA ALA A 260 -8.18 -0.26 18.58
C ALA A 260 -9.26 -0.78 17.61
N ARG A 261 -8.88 -1.02 16.34
CA ARG A 261 -9.79 -1.53 15.30
C ARG A 261 -9.95 -3.04 15.31
N ILE A 262 -9.07 -3.77 16.00
CA ILE A 262 -9.30 -5.18 16.31
C ILE A 262 -10.47 -5.29 17.28
N ASP A 263 -10.46 -4.48 18.34
CA ASP A 263 -11.41 -4.59 19.45
C ASP A 263 -12.84 -4.18 19.04
N SER A 264 -12.98 -3.28 18.07
CA SER A 264 -14.29 -2.91 17.50
C SER A 264 -14.93 -3.97 16.60
N SER A 265 -14.20 -5.05 16.25
CA SER A 265 -14.73 -6.14 15.41
C SER A 265 -15.40 -7.27 16.21
N ILE A 266 -15.49 -7.12 17.54
CA ILE A 266 -16.06 -8.10 18.48
C ILE A 266 -17.46 -7.68 19.00
N THR A 267 -18.01 -6.54 18.55
CA THR A 267 -19.35 -6.05 18.95
C THR A 267 -20.31 -5.97 17.78
#